data_AF-A0ABD5H7I6-F1
#
_entry.id   AF-A0ABD5H7I6-F1
#
_cell.length_a   1.000
_cell.length_b   1.000
_cell.length_c   1.000
_cell.angle_alpha   90.00
_cell.angle_beta   90.00
_cell.angle_gamma   90.00
#
_symmetry.space_group_name_H-M   'P 1'
#
loop_
_entity.id
_entity.type
_entity.pdbx_description
1 polymer ?
#
loop_
_entity_poly.entity_id
_entity_poly.type
_entity_poly.pdbx_seq_one_letter_code
_entity_poly.pdbx_strand_id
1 'polypeptide(L)'
;MIFKPQQFESIKMEPLAILGRVFSNEPLERTMYMIVLWIAFLVLSPDSWAAYVDEKTGIPHIWHLLIFALAFLLAINIQKASRFALNNYHAWRRKRERRARDNKIRTVIANLTEAQSMVLCAALNEGRQAVITKTVFPHIEELIQLGVLNKTFSRWQGKLISFPIEDVYWTELVASFDPYNIEIKPRPIAK
;
A
#
# COMPACT_ATOMS: atom_id res chain seq x y z
N MET A 1 -24.91 13.44 -26.15
CA MET A 1 -23.85 14.23 -25.49
C MET A 1 -24.37 15.63 -25.29
N ILE A 2 -24.58 16.06 -24.04
CA ILE A 2 -24.87 17.45 -23.69
C ILE A 2 -23.91 17.81 -22.55
N PHE A 3 -22.84 18.51 -22.89
CA PHE A 3 -21.90 19.08 -21.95
C PHE A 3 -22.58 20.31 -21.31
N LYS A 4 -22.86 20.25 -20.00
CA LYS A 4 -23.12 21.47 -19.22
C LYS A 4 -21.77 22.13 -18.92
N PRO A 5 -21.59 23.43 -19.18
CA PRO A 5 -20.41 24.14 -18.72
C PRO A 5 -20.48 24.24 -17.19
N GLN A 6 -19.47 23.70 -16.51
CA GLN A 6 -19.23 24.01 -15.11
C GLN A 6 -18.98 25.52 -15.02
N GLN A 7 -19.88 26.21 -14.32
CA GLN A 7 -19.64 27.58 -13.90
C GLN A 7 -18.38 27.58 -13.05
N PHE A 8 -17.33 28.23 -13.55
CA PHE A 8 -16.25 28.73 -12.71
C PHE A 8 -16.88 29.80 -11.81
N GLU A 9 -17.44 29.38 -10.69
CA GLU A 9 -17.53 30.26 -9.54
C GLU A 9 -16.10 30.71 -9.25
N SER A 10 -15.83 32.00 -9.46
CA SER A 10 -14.62 32.62 -8.96
C SER A 10 -14.69 32.52 -7.44
N ILE A 11 -14.14 31.43 -6.90
CA ILE A 11 -13.91 31.32 -5.47
C ILE A 11 -12.93 32.44 -5.17
N LYS A 12 -13.45 33.57 -4.68
CA LYS A 12 -12.68 34.53 -3.88
C LYS A 12 -12.21 33.72 -2.68
N MET A 13 -11.12 32.98 -2.87
CA MET A 13 -10.44 32.34 -1.76
C MET A 13 -9.82 33.48 -1.00
N GLU A 14 -10.45 33.85 0.12
CA GLU A 14 -9.81 34.74 1.06
C GLU A 14 -8.42 34.18 1.35
N PRO A 15 -7.36 35.00 1.28
CA PRO A 15 -6.00 34.55 1.57
C PRO A 15 -5.91 33.90 2.95
N LEU A 16 -6.76 34.33 3.89
CA LEU A 16 -6.93 33.72 5.22
C LEU A 16 -7.43 32.28 5.20
N ALA A 17 -8.32 31.91 4.27
CA ALA A 17 -8.83 30.54 4.14
C ALA A 17 -7.79 29.59 3.52
N ILE A 18 -6.97 30.10 2.60
CA ILE A 18 -5.81 29.38 2.05
C ILE A 18 -4.76 29.19 3.14
N LEU A 19 -4.45 30.26 3.90
CA LEU A 19 -3.59 30.16 5.08
C LEU A 19 -4.15 29.09 6.03
N GLY A 20 -5.41 29.18 6.44
CA GLY A 20 -6.03 28.24 7.38
C GLY A 20 -5.96 26.77 6.97
N ARG A 21 -6.14 26.47 5.68
CA ARG A 21 -5.96 25.10 5.15
C ARG A 21 -4.50 24.66 5.08
N VAL A 22 -3.57 25.58 4.86
CA VAL A 22 -2.14 25.29 4.95
C VAL A 22 -1.74 25.04 6.41
N PHE A 23 -2.36 25.75 7.38
CA PHE A 23 -2.14 25.62 8.84
C PHE A 23 -2.79 24.39 9.49
N SER A 24 -3.86 23.82 8.92
CA SER A 24 -4.58 22.68 9.54
C SER A 24 -3.93 21.30 9.29
N ASN A 25 -2.81 21.22 8.58
CA ASN A 25 -2.09 19.96 8.47
C ASN A 25 -1.30 19.73 9.77
N GLU A 26 -1.47 18.59 10.44
CA GLU A 26 -0.80 18.22 11.70
C GLU A 26 0.71 18.60 11.81
N PRO A 27 1.57 18.47 10.77
CA PRO A 27 2.95 18.93 10.85
C PRO A 27 3.10 20.47 10.88
N LEU A 28 2.15 21.20 10.31
CA LEU A 28 2.17 22.67 10.24
C LEU A 28 1.58 23.30 11.52
N GLU A 29 0.61 22.67 12.16
CA GLU A 29 0.11 23.07 13.49
C GLU A 29 1.24 23.01 14.54
N ARG A 30 2.03 21.93 14.54
CA ARG A 30 3.23 21.79 15.39
C ARG A 30 4.30 22.84 15.05
N THR A 31 4.43 23.22 13.77
CA THR A 31 5.33 24.29 13.35
C THR A 31 4.83 25.66 13.84
N MET A 32 3.51 25.91 13.77
CA MET A 32 2.87 27.12 14.28
C MET A 32 3.05 27.26 15.79
N TYR A 33 2.82 26.19 16.58
CA TYR A 33 3.09 26.22 18.02
C TYR A 33 4.57 26.49 18.32
N MET A 34 5.49 25.90 17.56
CA MET A 34 6.93 26.20 17.68
C MET A 34 7.21 27.69 17.44
N ILE A 35 6.66 28.28 16.37
CA ILE A 35 6.84 29.70 16.05
C ILE A 35 6.22 30.60 17.13
N VAL A 36 5.00 30.29 17.59
CA VAL A 36 4.32 31.05 18.65
C VAL A 36 5.09 30.99 19.97
N LEU A 37 5.56 29.80 20.37
CA LEU A 37 6.41 29.64 21.55
C LEU A 37 7.73 30.39 21.39
N TRP A 38 8.30 30.43 20.19
CA TRP A 38 9.53 31.16 19.92
C TRP A 38 9.35 32.68 20.00
N ILE A 39 8.28 33.21 19.41
CA ILE A 39 7.95 34.64 19.49
C ILE A 39 7.64 35.02 20.94
N ALA A 40 6.88 34.20 21.67
CA ALA A 40 6.62 34.41 23.09
C ALA A 40 7.92 34.41 23.90
N PHE A 41 8.83 33.49 23.62
CA PHE A 41 10.15 33.44 24.24
C PHE A 41 10.97 34.70 23.95
N LEU A 42 10.96 35.21 22.72
CA LEU A 42 11.64 36.46 22.35
C LEU A 42 11.03 37.68 23.04
N VAL A 43 9.70 37.78 23.08
CA VAL A 43 8.98 38.92 23.70
C VAL A 43 9.12 38.92 25.22
N LEU A 44 9.17 37.74 25.84
CA LEU A 44 9.37 37.58 27.28
C LEU A 44 10.86 37.58 27.66
N SER A 45 11.78 37.58 26.69
CA SER A 45 13.21 37.66 26.98
C SER A 45 13.54 39.08 27.47
N PRO A 46 14.18 39.25 28.63
CA PRO A 46 14.61 40.55 29.11
C PRO A 46 15.59 41.20 28.12
N ASP A 47 15.57 42.52 27.96
CA ASP A 47 16.48 43.23 27.05
C ASP A 47 17.97 42.97 27.36
N SER A 48 18.30 42.63 28.61
CA SER A 48 19.64 42.24 29.06
C SER A 48 20.06 40.82 28.66
N TRP A 49 19.13 40.01 28.13
CA TRP A 49 19.36 38.60 27.81
C TRP A 49 20.33 38.43 26.64
N ALA A 50 20.20 39.24 25.59
CA ALA A 50 21.11 39.21 24.46
C ALA A 50 22.55 39.50 24.90
N ALA A 51 22.74 40.55 25.71
CA ALA A 51 24.04 40.91 26.27
C ALA A 51 24.62 39.81 27.18
N TYR A 52 23.78 39.18 28.01
CA TYR A 52 24.18 38.07 28.89
C TYR A 52 24.61 36.82 28.10
N VAL A 53 23.89 36.47 27.03
CA VAL A 53 24.23 35.34 26.16
C VAL A 53 25.52 35.61 25.40
N ASP A 54 25.68 36.82 24.87
CA ASP A 54 26.88 37.22 24.13
C ASP A 54 28.13 37.18 25.03
N GLU A 55 28.02 37.63 26.27
CA GLU A 55 29.11 37.58 27.26
C GLU A 55 29.47 36.13 27.65
N LYS A 56 28.49 35.25 27.80
CA LYS A 56 28.71 33.86 28.23
C LYS A 56 29.19 32.94 27.12
N THR A 57 28.73 33.14 25.89
CA THR A 57 29.04 32.27 24.75
C THR A 57 30.16 32.82 23.89
N GLY A 58 30.45 34.14 23.98
CA GLY A 58 31.39 34.83 23.11
C GLY A 58 30.91 34.96 21.66
N ILE A 59 29.66 34.56 21.36
CA ILE A 59 29.08 34.56 20.02
C ILE A 59 27.94 35.59 20.01
N PRO A 60 27.91 36.53 19.05
CA PRO A 60 26.83 37.51 18.96
C PRO A 60 25.44 36.84 18.81
N HIS A 61 24.43 37.41 19.48
CA HIS A 61 23.09 36.84 19.58
C HIS A 61 22.47 36.52 18.22
N ILE A 62 22.74 37.36 17.20
CA ILE A 62 22.26 37.19 15.82
C ILE A 62 22.69 35.84 15.22
N TRP A 63 23.91 35.35 15.53
CA TRP A 63 24.40 34.07 15.02
C TRP A 63 23.66 32.88 15.63
N HIS A 64 23.22 32.98 16.89
CA HIS A 64 22.39 31.95 17.52
C HIS A 64 21.03 31.82 16.82
N LEU A 65 20.40 32.95 16.47
CA LEU A 65 19.14 32.97 15.72
C LEU A 65 19.31 32.33 14.33
N LEU A 66 20.42 32.62 13.63
CA LEU A 66 20.72 32.04 12.32
C LEU A 66 20.97 30.53 12.38
N ILE A 67 21.78 30.07 13.34
CA ILE A 67 22.05 28.64 13.55
C ILE A 67 20.75 27.90 13.89
N PHE A 68 19.90 28.48 14.73
CA PHE A 68 18.59 27.92 15.06
C PHE A 68 17.69 27.81 13.82
N ALA A 69 17.58 28.88 13.03
CA ALA A 69 16.77 28.88 11.82
C ALA A 69 17.24 27.83 10.79
N LEU A 70 18.56 27.71 10.60
CA LEU A 70 19.16 26.69 9.74
C LEU A 70 18.89 25.27 10.25
N ALA A 71 19.06 25.04 11.56
CA ALA A 71 18.79 23.75 12.17
C ALA A 71 17.30 23.37 12.07
N PHE A 72 16.40 24.34 12.22
CA PHE A 72 14.95 24.13 12.11
C PHE A 72 14.54 23.78 10.67
N LEU A 73 15.06 24.50 9.68
CA LEU A 73 14.85 24.18 8.25
C LEU A 73 15.38 22.80 7.91
N LEU A 74 16.57 22.44 8.41
CA LEU A 74 17.16 21.13 8.20
C LEU A 74 16.30 20.03 8.83
N ALA A 75 15.82 20.23 10.06
CA ALA A 75 14.98 19.27 10.77
C ALA A 75 13.66 19.00 10.02
N ILE A 76 12.99 20.04 9.52
CA ILE A 76 11.76 19.88 8.72
C ILE A 76 12.03 19.09 7.44
N ASN A 77 13.11 19.40 6.73
CA ASN A 77 13.46 18.72 5.49
C ASN A 77 13.83 17.25 5.74
N ILE A 78 14.57 16.95 6.81
CA ILE A 78 14.89 15.57 7.22
C ILE A 78 13.63 14.79 7.57
N GLN A 79 12.67 15.40 8.29
CA GLN A 79 11.40 14.73 8.63
C GLN A 79 10.56 14.40 7.39
N LYS A 80 10.54 15.30 6.39
CA LYS A 80 9.85 15.04 5.12
C LYS A 80 10.54 13.93 4.33
N ALA A 81 11.86 13.98 4.24
CA ALA A 81 12.66 12.96 3.55
C ALA A 81 12.52 11.59 4.22
N SER A 82 12.52 11.52 5.56
CA SER A 82 12.39 10.26 6.29
C SER A 82 11.00 9.65 6.09
N ARG A 83 9.92 10.44 6.16
CA ARG A 83 8.56 9.95 5.86
C ARG A 83 8.43 9.44 4.43
N PHE A 84 9.00 10.15 3.46
CA PHE A 84 9.01 9.73 2.07
C PHE A 84 9.77 8.40 1.89
N ALA A 85 10.97 8.29 2.48
CA ALA A 85 11.77 7.08 2.44
C ALA A 85 11.06 5.90 3.09
N LEU A 86 10.42 6.10 4.25
CA LEU A 86 9.68 5.06 4.96
C LEU A 86 8.49 4.56 4.13
N ASN A 87 7.71 5.47 3.55
CA ASN A 87 6.58 5.13 2.69
C ASN A 87 7.04 4.35 1.46
N ASN A 88 8.12 4.78 0.83
CA ASN A 88 8.70 4.10 -0.32
C ASN A 88 9.24 2.72 0.06
N TYR A 89 9.88 2.58 1.22
CA TYR A 89 10.34 1.30 1.76
C TYR A 89 9.17 0.34 2.01
N HIS A 90 8.09 0.79 2.67
CA HIS A 90 6.89 -0.03 2.86
C HIS A 90 6.20 -0.39 1.55
N ALA A 91 6.17 0.51 0.57
CA ALA A 91 5.66 0.21 -0.77
C ALA A 91 6.52 -0.85 -1.49
N TRP A 92 7.84 -0.69 -1.45
CA TRP A 92 8.79 -1.65 -2.02
C TRP A 92 8.69 -3.02 -1.36
N ARG A 93 8.64 -3.07 -0.03
CA ARG A 93 8.49 -4.31 0.74
C ARG A 93 7.19 -5.04 0.37
N ARG A 94 6.06 -4.33 0.35
CA ARG A 94 4.76 -4.90 -0.08
C ARG A 94 4.82 -5.41 -1.52
N LYS A 95 5.49 -4.71 -2.43
CA LYS A 95 5.68 -5.14 -3.82
C LYS A 95 6.52 -6.42 -3.91
N ARG A 96 7.57 -6.53 -3.10
CA ARG A 96 8.42 -7.73 -3.01
C ARG A 96 7.65 -8.93 -2.48
N GLU A 97 6.87 -8.76 -1.41
CA GLU A 97 6.04 -9.81 -0.83
C GLU A 97 4.96 -10.29 -1.81
N ARG A 98 4.31 -9.37 -2.55
CA ARG A 98 3.38 -9.73 -3.63
C ARG A 98 4.06 -10.57 -4.72
N ARG A 99 5.20 -10.11 -5.25
CA ARG A 99 5.97 -10.86 -6.25
C ARG A 99 6.37 -12.25 -5.77
N ALA A 100 6.75 -12.41 -4.50
CA ALA A 100 7.10 -13.72 -3.95
C ALA A 100 5.88 -14.66 -3.91
N ARG A 101 4.70 -14.15 -3.54
CA ARG A 101 3.45 -14.93 -3.58
C ARG A 101 3.06 -15.29 -5.02
N ASP A 102 3.10 -14.32 -5.93
CA ASP A 102 2.75 -14.53 -7.34
C ASP A 102 3.69 -15.56 -7.98
N ASN A 103 4.99 -15.49 -7.67
CA ASN A 103 5.97 -16.48 -8.12
C ASN A 103 5.67 -17.87 -7.55
N LYS A 104 5.34 -17.99 -6.26
CA LYS A 104 4.96 -19.27 -5.66
C LYS A 104 3.75 -19.87 -6.38
N ILE A 105 2.72 -19.07 -6.65
CA ILE A 105 1.51 -19.52 -7.35
C ILE A 105 1.84 -20.01 -8.75
N ARG A 106 2.63 -19.24 -9.51
CA ARG A 106 3.07 -19.64 -10.86
C ARG A 106 3.87 -20.93 -10.86
N THR A 107 4.76 -21.11 -9.88
CA THR A 107 5.53 -22.36 -9.73
C THR A 107 4.62 -23.54 -9.40
N VAL A 108 3.63 -23.37 -8.52
CA VAL A 108 2.64 -24.43 -8.23
C VAL A 108 1.86 -24.79 -9.49
N ILE A 109 1.34 -23.79 -10.22
CA ILE A 109 0.57 -24.03 -11.46
C ILE A 109 1.42 -24.72 -12.52
N ALA A 110 2.69 -24.32 -12.69
CA ALA A 110 3.59 -24.93 -13.67
C ALA A 110 3.97 -26.38 -13.34
N ASN A 111 3.90 -26.76 -12.05
CA ASN A 111 4.25 -28.10 -11.58
C ASN A 111 3.00 -28.98 -11.33
N LEU A 112 1.81 -28.55 -11.73
CA LEU A 112 0.61 -29.38 -11.65
C LEU A 112 0.77 -30.60 -12.55
N THR A 113 0.36 -31.76 -12.04
CA THR A 113 0.29 -32.97 -12.86
C THR A 113 -0.84 -32.86 -13.87
N GLU A 114 -0.78 -33.63 -14.95
CA GLU A 114 -1.82 -33.64 -15.99
C GLU A 114 -3.21 -33.94 -15.40
N ALA A 115 -3.29 -34.91 -14.47
CA ALA A 115 -4.53 -35.26 -13.79
C ALA A 115 -5.08 -34.12 -12.92
N GLN A 116 -4.21 -33.41 -12.18
CA GLN A 116 -4.61 -32.25 -11.38
C GLN A 116 -5.06 -31.08 -12.27
N SER A 117 -4.35 -30.84 -13.37
CA SER A 117 -4.69 -29.83 -14.38
C SER A 117 -6.07 -30.12 -14.98
N MET A 118 -6.36 -31.38 -15.32
CA MET A 118 -7.66 -31.78 -15.87
C MET A 118 -8.82 -31.49 -14.91
N VAL A 119 -8.63 -31.75 -13.61
CA VAL A 119 -9.63 -31.43 -12.57
C VAL A 119 -9.91 -29.93 -12.51
N LEU A 120 -8.87 -29.09 -12.56
CA LEU A 120 -9.01 -27.64 -12.55
C LEU A 120 -9.61 -27.12 -13.86
N CYS A 121 -9.23 -27.69 -15.01
CA CYS A 121 -9.78 -27.36 -16.32
C CYS A 121 -11.30 -27.58 -16.39
N ALA A 122 -11.82 -28.64 -15.76
CA ALA A 122 -13.26 -28.87 -15.69
C ALA A 122 -13.99 -27.70 -14.98
N ALA A 123 -13.45 -27.22 -13.86
CA ALA A 123 -14.00 -26.07 -13.13
C ALA A 123 -13.85 -24.75 -13.92
N LEU A 124 -12.70 -24.55 -14.57
CA LEU A 124 -12.41 -23.38 -15.40
C LEU A 124 -13.32 -23.29 -16.63
N ASN A 125 -13.58 -24.42 -17.29
CA ASN A 125 -14.48 -24.49 -18.44
C ASN A 125 -15.93 -24.14 -18.09
N GLU A 126 -16.36 -24.50 -16.87
CA GLU A 126 -17.68 -24.10 -16.35
C GLU A 126 -17.71 -22.66 -15.82
N GLY A 127 -16.57 -21.97 -15.75
CA GLY A 127 -16.44 -20.63 -15.16
C GLY A 127 -16.69 -20.61 -13.65
N ARG A 128 -16.55 -21.75 -12.97
CA ARG A 128 -16.83 -21.89 -11.54
C ARG A 128 -15.53 -21.87 -10.73
N GLN A 129 -15.48 -21.00 -9.73
CA GLN A 129 -14.38 -20.96 -8.76
C GLN A 129 -14.49 -22.08 -7.70
N ALA A 130 -14.96 -23.26 -8.09
CA ALA A 130 -15.05 -24.41 -7.23
C ALA A 130 -15.03 -25.69 -8.05
N VAL A 131 -14.31 -26.70 -7.55
CA VAL A 131 -14.33 -28.05 -8.10
C VAL A 131 -15.50 -28.80 -7.45
N ILE A 132 -16.44 -29.25 -8.28
CA ILE A 132 -17.63 -29.98 -7.83
C ILE A 132 -17.48 -31.45 -8.19
N THR A 133 -17.58 -32.32 -7.20
CA THR A 133 -17.37 -33.76 -7.36
C THR A 133 -18.32 -34.56 -6.47
N LYS A 134 -18.61 -35.82 -6.83
CA LYS A 134 -19.39 -36.75 -5.99
C LYS A 134 -18.55 -37.41 -4.89
N THR A 135 -17.24 -37.58 -5.12
CA THR A 135 -16.31 -38.32 -4.25
C THR A 135 -14.95 -37.62 -4.19
N VAL A 136 -14.24 -37.77 -3.08
CA VAL A 136 -12.88 -37.25 -2.95
C VAL A 136 -11.93 -38.24 -3.62
N PHE A 137 -11.20 -37.78 -4.63
CA PHE A 137 -10.16 -38.56 -5.33
C PHE A 137 -8.77 -38.09 -4.88
N PRO A 138 -7.71 -38.90 -5.05
CA PRO A 138 -6.35 -38.55 -4.61
C PRO A 138 -5.88 -37.17 -5.10
N HIS A 139 -6.18 -36.81 -6.34
CA HIS A 139 -5.80 -35.50 -6.91
C HIS A 139 -6.46 -34.29 -6.24
N ILE A 140 -7.66 -34.46 -5.68
CA ILE A 140 -8.32 -33.40 -4.89
C ILE A 140 -7.59 -33.22 -3.56
N GLU A 141 -7.19 -34.32 -2.93
CA GLU A 141 -6.43 -34.27 -1.68
C GLU A 141 -5.05 -33.65 -1.89
N GLU A 142 -4.36 -33.99 -3.00
CA GLU A 142 -3.11 -33.35 -3.41
C GLU A 142 -3.27 -31.85 -3.65
N LEU A 143 -4.34 -31.43 -4.35
CA LEU A 143 -4.65 -30.01 -4.58
C LEU A 143 -4.97 -29.25 -3.29
N ILE A 144 -5.58 -29.91 -2.30
CA ILE A 144 -5.78 -29.36 -0.95
C ILE A 144 -4.43 -29.22 -0.22
N GLN A 145 -3.55 -30.22 -0.32
CA GLN A 145 -2.20 -30.17 0.28
C GLN A 145 -1.33 -29.07 -0.34
N LEU A 146 -1.47 -28.82 -1.65
CA LEU A 146 -0.82 -27.72 -2.36
C LEU A 146 -1.41 -26.34 -2.00
N GLY A 147 -2.56 -26.29 -1.31
CA GLY A 147 -3.26 -25.06 -0.95
C GLY A 147 -4.03 -24.43 -2.11
N VAL A 148 -4.22 -25.14 -3.22
CA VAL A 148 -4.98 -24.64 -4.39
C VAL A 148 -6.48 -24.69 -4.08
N LEU A 149 -6.91 -25.77 -3.43
CA LEU A 149 -8.29 -25.98 -2.98
C LEU A 149 -8.40 -25.78 -1.48
N ASN A 150 -9.46 -25.12 -1.04
CA ASN A 150 -9.74 -24.99 0.38
C ASN A 150 -10.38 -26.28 0.91
N LYS A 151 -9.96 -26.71 2.11
CA LYS A 151 -10.49 -27.88 2.81
C LYS A 151 -11.94 -27.69 3.26
N THR A 152 -12.41 -26.45 3.39
CA THR A 152 -13.84 -26.18 3.62
C THR A 152 -14.64 -26.55 2.39
N PHE A 153 -15.30 -27.72 2.45
CA PHE A 153 -16.28 -28.11 1.45
C PHE A 153 -17.71 -27.83 1.92
N SER A 154 -18.58 -27.52 0.98
CA SER A 154 -20.03 -27.48 1.20
C SER A 154 -20.70 -28.60 0.42
N ARG A 155 -21.74 -29.21 1.01
CA ARG A 155 -22.61 -30.14 0.28
C ARG A 155 -23.51 -29.33 -0.64
N TRP A 156 -23.29 -29.44 -1.93
CA TRP A 156 -24.14 -28.86 -2.96
C TRP A 156 -25.20 -29.89 -3.39
N GLN A 157 -26.47 -29.50 -3.34
CA GLN A 157 -27.62 -30.36 -3.70
C GLN A 157 -27.66 -31.74 -2.99
N GLY A 158 -27.11 -31.85 -1.78
CA GLY A 158 -27.15 -33.07 -0.96
C GLY A 158 -26.34 -34.28 -1.47
N LYS A 159 -25.81 -34.24 -2.70
CA LYS A 159 -25.04 -35.34 -3.32
C LYS A 159 -23.65 -34.95 -3.85
N LEU A 160 -23.40 -33.66 -4.05
CA LEU A 160 -22.14 -33.16 -4.62
C LEU A 160 -21.36 -32.40 -3.53
N ILE A 161 -20.04 -32.53 -3.57
CA ILE A 161 -19.10 -31.87 -2.69
C ILE A 161 -18.43 -30.76 -3.50
N SER A 162 -18.50 -29.53 -2.99
CA SER A 162 -17.88 -28.36 -3.60
C SER A 162 -16.60 -28.01 -2.86
N PHE A 163 -15.46 -27.99 -3.56
CA PHE A 163 -14.16 -27.55 -3.07
C PHE A 163 -13.83 -26.18 -3.67
N PRO A 164 -13.92 -25.08 -2.90
CA PRO A 164 -13.59 -23.74 -3.39
C PRO A 164 -12.12 -23.65 -3.81
N ILE A 165 -11.85 -23.01 -4.95
CA ILE A 165 -10.49 -22.67 -5.37
C ILE A 165 -10.11 -21.36 -4.68
N GLU A 166 -8.92 -21.30 -4.09
CA GLU A 166 -8.43 -20.06 -3.47
C GLU A 166 -8.38 -18.90 -4.48
N ASP A 167 -8.88 -17.72 -4.09
CA ASP A 167 -8.95 -16.51 -4.95
C ASP A 167 -7.61 -16.17 -5.61
N VAL A 168 -6.53 -16.37 -4.86
CA VAL A 168 -5.17 -16.05 -5.30
C VAL A 168 -4.72 -16.95 -6.46
N TYR A 169 -5.18 -18.20 -6.48
CA TYR A 169 -4.92 -19.16 -7.56
C TYR A 169 -5.91 -18.98 -8.71
N TRP A 170 -7.19 -18.72 -8.42
CA TRP A 170 -8.23 -18.55 -9.44
C TRP A 170 -7.86 -17.51 -10.49
N THR A 171 -7.39 -16.35 -10.04
CA THR A 171 -7.03 -15.25 -10.95
C THR A 171 -5.93 -15.65 -11.93
N GLU A 172 -4.88 -16.35 -11.48
CA GLU A 172 -3.78 -16.81 -12.34
C GLU A 172 -4.16 -18.04 -13.18
N LEU A 173 -5.05 -18.90 -12.69
CA LEU A 173 -5.58 -20.05 -13.44
C LEU A 173 -6.43 -19.60 -14.63
N VAL A 174 -7.39 -18.70 -14.42
CA VAL A 174 -8.22 -18.11 -15.51
C VAL A 174 -7.33 -17.41 -16.53
N ALA A 175 -6.31 -16.70 -16.06
CA ALA A 175 -5.31 -16.01 -16.87
C ALA A 175 -4.42 -16.93 -17.71
N SER A 176 -4.30 -18.21 -17.33
CA SER A 176 -3.42 -19.20 -17.95
C SER A 176 -4.19 -20.30 -18.69
N PHE A 177 -5.53 -20.28 -18.60
CA PHE A 177 -6.40 -21.27 -19.20
C PHE A 177 -6.62 -21.01 -20.69
N ASP A 178 -6.37 -22.03 -21.51
CA ASP A 178 -6.69 -22.05 -22.93
C ASP A 178 -8.00 -22.84 -23.12
N PRO A 179 -9.15 -22.16 -23.33
CA PRO A 179 -10.46 -22.82 -23.42
C PRO A 179 -10.60 -23.69 -24.67
N TYR A 180 -9.77 -23.49 -25.70
CA TYR A 180 -9.85 -24.23 -26.96
C TYR A 180 -9.14 -25.59 -26.87
N ASN A 181 -8.03 -25.65 -26.12
CA ASN A 181 -7.27 -26.88 -25.91
C ASN A 181 -7.56 -27.54 -24.55
N ILE A 182 -8.33 -26.90 -23.67
CA ILE A 182 -8.63 -27.37 -22.31
C ILE A 182 -7.32 -27.61 -21.53
N GLU A 183 -6.40 -26.66 -21.65
CA GLU A 183 -5.06 -26.74 -21.05
C GLU A 183 -4.76 -25.50 -20.22
N ILE A 184 -3.97 -25.67 -19.16
CA ILE A 184 -3.41 -24.57 -18.38
C ILE A 184 -1.98 -24.35 -18.86
N LYS A 185 -1.74 -23.27 -19.59
CA LYS A 185 -0.41 -22.90 -20.08
C LYS A 185 0.24 -21.95 -19.09
N PRO A 186 1.24 -22.39 -18.30
CA PRO A 186 1.87 -21.53 -17.30
C PRO A 186 2.49 -20.31 -17.99
N ARG A 187 2.15 -19.11 -17.53
CA ARG A 187 2.78 -17.90 -18.04
C ARG A 187 4.28 -17.91 -17.75
N PRO A 188 5.12 -17.46 -18.69
CA PRO A 188 6.54 -17.36 -18.45
C PRO A 188 6.82 -16.53 -17.20
N ILE A 189 7.68 -17.05 -16.34
CA ILE A 189 8.19 -16.32 -15.17
C ILE A 189 9.06 -15.20 -15.74
N ALA A 190 8.60 -13.95 -15.63
CA ALA A 190 9.41 -12.81 -16.02
C ALA A 190 10.68 -12.79 -15.15
N LYS A 191 11.84 -12.96 -15.80
CA LYS A 191 13.16 -12.87 -15.18
C LYS A 191 13.42 -11.47 -14.64
#